data_AF-A0A7K0X5W6-F1
#
_entry.id   AF-A0A7K0X5W6-F1
#
_cell.length_a   1.000
_cell.length_b   1.000
_cell.length_c   1.000
_cell.angle_alpha   90.00
_cell.angle_beta   90.00
_cell.angle_gamma   90.00
#
_symmetry.space_group_name_H-M   'P 1'
#
loop_
_entity.id
_entity.type
_entity.pdbx_description
1 polymer ?
#
loop_
_entity_poly.entity_id
_entity_poly.type
_entity_poly.pdbx_seq_one_letter_code
_entity_poly.pdbx_strand_id
1 'polypeptide(L)'
;MQRLPKIVRILAVISFTAVVVLFAALIVNSFQNSGKPLTSLAPEGPSAESIQKLVIPVTAIAGIVFVLVIGAIVFITWKFRERKDSDPDEFPSQIHGKTTLEIGWTILPALILAGIAVGTVMTII
;
A
#
# COMPACT_ATOMS: atom_id res chain seq x y z
N MET A 1 -38.36 32.18 -15.19
CA MET A 1 -37.45 31.24 -15.88
C MET A 1 -38.24 30.50 -16.97
N GLN A 2 -38.05 30.85 -18.25
CA GLN A 2 -38.71 30.18 -19.37
C GLN A 2 -38.19 28.74 -19.50
N ARG A 3 -39.08 27.74 -19.51
CA ARG A 3 -38.71 26.34 -19.68
C ARG A 3 -38.30 26.11 -21.14
N LEU A 4 -37.11 25.55 -21.36
CA LEU A 4 -36.62 25.21 -22.70
C LEU A 4 -37.59 24.29 -23.46
N PRO A 5 -37.73 24.44 -24.79
CA PRO A 5 -38.60 23.60 -25.59
C PRO A 5 -38.16 22.13 -25.52
N LYS A 6 -39.14 21.20 -25.59
CA LYS A 6 -38.90 19.75 -25.44
C LYS A 6 -37.79 19.22 -26.36
N ILE A 7 -37.69 19.77 -27.58
CA ILE A 7 -36.67 19.43 -28.58
C ILE A 7 -35.25 19.77 -28.10
N VAL A 8 -35.03 20.93 -27.48
CA VAL A 8 -33.70 21.34 -26.99
C VAL A 8 -33.27 20.46 -25.83
N ARG A 9 -34.21 20.04 -24.96
CA ARG A 9 -33.93 19.09 -23.88
C ARG A 9 -33.55 17.71 -24.39
N ILE A 10 -34.25 17.20 -25.42
CA ILE A 10 -33.95 15.91 -26.03
C ILE A 10 -32.56 15.94 -26.70
N LEU A 11 -32.25 17.00 -27.46
CA LEU A 11 -30.94 17.17 -28.10
C LEU A 11 -29.81 17.31 -27.08
N ALA A 12 -30.03 18.05 -25.99
CA ALA A 12 -29.05 18.18 -24.91
C ALA A 12 -28.79 16.84 -24.21
N VAL A 13 -29.83 16.03 -23.97
CA VAL A 13 -29.68 14.69 -23.39
C VAL A 13 -28.90 13.78 -24.34
N ILE A 14 -29.23 13.76 -25.63
CA ILE A 14 -28.51 12.94 -26.63
C ILE A 14 -27.04 13.35 -26.72
N SER A 15 -26.75 14.65 -26.81
CA SER A 15 -25.38 15.16 -26.85
C SER A 15 -24.60 14.80 -25.58
N PHE A 16 -25.22 14.93 -24.41
CA PHE A 16 -24.60 14.58 -23.14
C PHE A 16 -24.33 13.07 -23.06
N THR A 17 -25.28 12.23 -23.43
CA THR A 17 -25.11 10.78 -23.47
C THR A 17 -24.01 10.37 -24.46
N ALA A 18 -23.96 10.99 -25.64
CA ALA A 18 -22.91 10.72 -26.62
C ALA A 18 -21.51 11.09 -26.09
N VAL A 19 -21.38 12.24 -25.42
CA VAL A 19 -20.12 12.65 -24.78
C VAL A 19 -19.71 11.69 -23.66
N VAL A 20 -20.66 11.27 -22.82
CA VAL A 20 -20.40 10.31 -21.74
C VAL A 20 -19.96 8.95 -22.29
N VAL A 21 -20.61 8.46 -23.35
CA VAL A 21 -20.25 7.19 -24.00
C VAL A 21 -18.88 7.28 -24.66
N LEU A 22 -18.57 8.38 -25.36
CA LEU A 22 -17.27 8.61 -25.97
C LEU A 22 -16.16 8.68 -24.92
N PHE A 23 -16.39 9.43 -23.83
CA PHE A 23 -15.45 9.55 -22.73
C PHE A 23 -15.20 8.20 -22.05
N ALA A 24 -16.25 7.42 -21.80
CA ALA A 24 -16.12 6.07 -21.26
C ALA A 24 -15.33 5.14 -22.19
N ALA A 25 -15.57 5.21 -23.51
CA ALA A 25 -14.82 4.44 -24.50
C ALA A 25 -13.33 4.80 -24.53
N LEU A 26 -12.99 6.09 -24.42
CA LEU A 26 -11.60 6.56 -24.34
C LEU A 26 -10.91 6.08 -23.06
N ILE A 27 -11.61 6.09 -21.92
CA ILE A 27 -11.09 5.56 -20.67
C ILE A 27 -10.78 4.06 -20.82
N VAL A 28 -11.72 3.26 -21.32
CA VAL A 28 -11.52 1.82 -21.52
C VAL A 28 -10.34 1.54 -22.44
N ASN A 29 -10.18 2.32 -23.52
CA ASN A 29 -9.06 2.18 -24.45
C ASN A 29 -7.71 2.55 -23.81
N SER A 30 -7.70 3.51 -22.87
CA SER A 30 -6.49 3.93 -22.15
C SER A 30 -5.94 2.84 -21.21
N PHE A 31 -6.76 1.86 -20.82
CA PHE A 31 -6.34 0.70 -20.02
C PHE A 31 -5.96 -0.52 -20.86
N GLN A 32 -5.99 -0.43 -22.20
CA GLN A 32 -5.58 -1.55 -23.06
C GLN A 32 -4.06 -1.73 -23.02
N ASN A 33 -3.64 -2.88 -22.50
CA ASN A 33 -2.26 -3.34 -22.44
C ASN A 33 -1.95 -4.16 -23.71
N SER A 34 -1.66 -3.49 -24.82
CA SER A 34 -1.30 -4.09 -26.13
C SER A 34 0.07 -4.82 -26.11
N GLY A 35 0.25 -5.76 -25.20
CA GLY A 35 1.52 -6.47 -24.97
C GLY A 35 2.57 -5.65 -24.22
N LYS A 36 2.21 -4.47 -23.68
CA LYS A 36 3.07 -3.62 -22.86
C LYS A 36 2.47 -3.50 -21.46
N PRO A 37 2.86 -4.38 -20.53
CA PRO A 37 2.23 -4.43 -19.23
C PRO A 37 2.38 -3.10 -18.50
N LEU A 38 1.26 -2.57 -18.01
CA LEU A 38 1.19 -1.34 -17.21
C LEU A 38 1.67 -1.62 -15.78
N THR A 39 2.89 -2.13 -15.66
CA THR A 39 3.50 -2.53 -14.41
C THR A 39 4.96 -2.11 -14.39
N SER A 40 5.42 -1.63 -13.24
CA SER A 40 6.84 -1.39 -12.99
C SER A 40 7.61 -2.69 -12.68
N LEU A 41 6.92 -3.82 -12.57
CA LEU A 41 7.50 -5.13 -12.26
C LEU A 41 7.97 -5.92 -13.51
N ALA A 42 7.94 -5.30 -14.68
CA ALA A 42 8.49 -5.84 -15.92
C ALA A 42 9.48 -4.80 -16.48
N PRO A 43 10.75 -4.81 -16.04
CA PRO A 43 11.70 -3.79 -16.41
C PRO A 43 12.10 -3.93 -17.87
N GLU A 44 12.15 -2.78 -18.56
CA GLU A 44 12.63 -2.67 -19.93
C GLU A 44 13.84 -1.74 -19.95
N GLY A 45 15.03 -2.33 -20.03
CA GLY A 45 16.32 -1.63 -20.12
C GLY A 45 17.22 -1.78 -18.88
N PRO A 46 18.53 -1.47 -19.00
CA PRO A 46 19.53 -1.78 -17.98
C PRO A 46 19.28 -1.12 -16.61
N SER A 47 18.86 0.16 -16.60
CA SER A 47 18.56 0.88 -15.36
C SER A 47 17.30 0.35 -14.66
N ALA A 48 16.29 -0.06 -15.43
CA ALA A 48 15.08 -0.64 -14.84
C ALA A 48 15.39 -2.02 -14.23
N GLU A 49 16.26 -2.80 -14.87
CA GLU A 49 16.70 -4.10 -14.38
C GLU A 49 17.51 -3.98 -13.07
N SER A 50 18.41 -3.00 -12.97
CA SER A 50 19.19 -2.76 -11.74
C SER A 50 18.29 -2.34 -10.58
N ILE A 51 17.32 -1.45 -10.83
CA ILE A 51 16.31 -1.06 -9.83
C ILE A 51 15.47 -2.26 -9.41
N GLN A 52 15.01 -3.09 -10.36
CA GLN A 52 14.20 -4.27 -10.03
C GLN A 52 14.98 -5.25 -9.13
N LYS A 53 16.26 -5.49 -9.41
CA LYS A 53 17.14 -6.34 -8.57
C LYS A 53 17.25 -5.85 -7.13
N LEU A 54 17.09 -4.55 -6.89
CA LEU A 54 17.04 -3.96 -5.55
C LEU A 54 15.63 -4.00 -4.93
N VAL A 55 14.59 -3.70 -5.70
CA VAL A 55 13.20 -3.61 -5.21
C VAL A 55 12.69 -4.95 -4.70
N ILE A 56 13.01 -6.06 -5.38
CA ILE A 56 12.56 -7.41 -4.99
C ILE A 56 13.00 -7.77 -3.56
N PRO A 57 14.30 -7.75 -3.21
CA PRO A 57 14.73 -8.10 -1.85
C PRO A 57 14.25 -7.09 -0.80
N VAL A 58 14.23 -5.79 -1.10
CA VAL A 58 13.71 -4.78 -0.16
C VAL A 58 12.24 -5.02 0.16
N THR A 59 11.44 -5.32 -0.86
CA THR A 59 10.01 -5.62 -0.71
C THR A 59 9.80 -6.92 0.08
N ALA A 60 10.64 -7.94 -0.15
CA ALA A 60 10.60 -9.19 0.63
C ALA A 60 10.90 -8.95 2.12
N ILE A 61 11.95 -8.17 2.43
CA ILE A 61 12.29 -7.78 3.81
C ILE A 61 11.12 -7.01 4.46
N ALA A 62 10.56 -6.02 3.75
CA ALA A 62 9.42 -5.25 4.22
C ALA A 62 8.19 -6.15 4.48
N GLY A 63 7.93 -7.12 3.60
CA GLY A 63 6.85 -8.09 3.77
C GLY A 63 7.03 -8.98 5.00
N ILE A 64 8.25 -9.44 5.28
CA ILE A 64 8.56 -10.22 6.48
C ILE A 64 8.31 -9.38 7.74
N VAL A 65 8.85 -8.16 7.79
CA VAL A 65 8.65 -7.23 8.91
C VAL A 65 7.16 -6.94 9.11
N PHE A 66 6.43 -6.70 8.03
CA PHE A 66 4.98 -6.47 8.07
C PHE A 66 4.24 -7.65 8.70
N VAL A 67 4.50 -8.87 8.26
CA VAL A 67 3.86 -10.08 8.82
C VAL A 67 4.20 -10.26 10.30
N LEU A 68 5.45 -10.01 10.70
CA LEU A 68 5.87 -10.11 12.10
C LEU A 68 5.16 -9.08 12.99
N VAL A 69 5.08 -7.82 12.55
CA VAL A 69 4.42 -6.75 13.31
C VAL A 69 2.91 -6.99 13.40
N ILE A 70 2.25 -7.28 12.28
CA ILE A 70 0.82 -7.59 12.26
C ILE A 70 0.52 -8.84 13.09
N GLY A 71 1.33 -9.89 12.94
CA GLY A 71 1.22 -11.12 13.73
C GLY A 71 1.34 -10.85 15.22
N ALA A 72 2.31 -10.03 15.65
CA ALA A 72 2.48 -9.64 17.04
C ALA A 72 1.27 -8.85 17.56
N ILE A 73 0.76 -7.87 16.79
CA ILE A 73 -0.42 -7.09 17.16
C ILE A 73 -1.64 -7.98 17.31
N VAL A 74 -1.92 -8.85 16.32
CA VAL A 74 -3.04 -9.79 16.35
C VAL A 74 -2.91 -10.75 17.54
N PHE A 75 -1.72 -11.29 17.77
CA PHE A 75 -1.44 -12.18 18.89
C PHE A 75 -1.69 -11.49 20.23
N ILE A 76 -1.12 -10.30 20.45
CA ILE A 76 -1.28 -9.53 21.69
C ILE A 76 -2.76 -9.18 21.91
N THR A 77 -3.43 -8.67 20.87
CA THR A 77 -4.85 -8.29 20.94
C THR A 77 -5.72 -9.49 21.26
N TRP A 78 -5.47 -10.65 20.66
CA TRP A 78 -6.24 -11.86 20.92
C TRP A 78 -5.95 -12.47 22.29
N LYS A 79 -4.67 -12.48 22.70
CA LYS A 79 -4.21 -13.10 23.96
C LYS A 79 -4.65 -12.31 25.19
N PHE A 80 -4.55 -10.99 25.14
CA PHE A 80 -4.84 -10.09 26.27
C PHE A 80 -6.20 -9.39 26.15
N ARG A 81 -7.07 -9.87 25.26
CA ARG A 81 -8.46 -9.40 25.18
C ARG A 81 -9.19 -9.70 26.48
N GLU A 82 -9.80 -8.67 27.08
CA GLU A 82 -10.74 -8.83 28.19
C GLU A 82 -11.91 -9.74 27.79
N ARG A 83 -12.32 -10.62 28.69
CA ARG A 83 -13.39 -11.59 28.46
C ARG A 83 -14.57 -11.31 29.38
N LYS A 84 -15.73 -11.85 29.04
CA LYS A 84 -16.97 -11.62 29.82
C LYS A 84 -16.91 -12.20 31.23
N ASP A 85 -16.04 -13.17 31.44
CA ASP A 85 -15.77 -13.88 32.69
C ASP A 85 -14.54 -13.32 33.45
N SER A 86 -13.94 -12.22 32.96
CA SER A 86 -12.84 -11.54 33.64
C SER A 86 -13.33 -10.86 34.93
N ASP A 87 -12.53 -10.95 36.00
CA ASP A 87 -12.80 -10.30 37.28
C ASP A 87 -12.66 -8.77 37.12
N PRO A 88 -13.71 -7.97 37.41
CA PRO A 88 -13.66 -6.52 37.27
C PRO A 88 -12.66 -5.83 38.22
N ASP A 89 -12.24 -6.50 39.30
CA ASP A 89 -11.26 -5.95 40.25
C ASP A 89 -9.81 -6.40 39.94
N GLU A 90 -9.59 -7.25 38.92
CA GLU A 90 -8.26 -7.72 38.50
C GLU A 90 -7.60 -6.72 37.53
N PHE A 91 -6.62 -5.97 38.03
CA PHE A 91 -5.82 -5.04 37.22
C PHE A 91 -4.58 -5.72 36.60
N PRO A 92 -4.21 -5.39 35.34
CA PRO A 92 -2.98 -5.88 34.75
C PRO A 92 -1.74 -5.28 35.45
N SER A 93 -0.59 -5.96 35.32
CA SER A 93 0.66 -5.48 35.89
C SER A 93 1.10 -4.14 35.27
N GLN A 94 1.44 -3.16 36.11
CA GLN A 94 1.89 -1.83 35.69
C GLN A 94 3.39 -1.83 35.37
N ILE A 95 3.73 -2.37 34.20
CA ILE A 95 5.10 -2.42 33.71
C ILE A 95 5.42 -1.12 32.96
N HIS A 96 6.44 -0.39 33.38
CA HIS A 96 6.79 0.92 32.81
C HIS A 96 7.61 0.82 31.52
N GLY A 97 8.25 -0.31 31.26
CA GLY A 97 9.09 -0.53 30.08
C GLY A 97 10.19 -1.55 30.34
N LYS A 98 10.98 -1.84 29.30
CA LYS A 98 12.15 -2.73 29.39
C LYS A 98 13.25 -2.17 28.49
N THR A 99 14.15 -1.37 29.05
CA THR A 99 15.22 -0.66 28.31
C THR A 99 16.00 -1.56 27.34
N THR A 100 16.30 -2.81 27.72
CA THR A 100 16.97 -3.76 26.82
C THR A 100 16.17 -4.06 25.55
N LEU A 101 14.85 -4.19 25.68
CA LEU A 101 13.95 -4.39 24.54
C LEU A 101 13.86 -3.12 23.69
N GLU A 102 13.87 -1.96 24.33
CA GLU A 102 13.85 -0.66 23.66
C GLU A 102 15.08 -0.43 22.78
N ILE A 103 16.25 -0.75 23.32
CA ILE A 103 17.50 -0.71 22.58
C ILE A 103 17.46 -1.73 21.43
N GLY A 104 17.01 -2.96 21.70
CA GLY A 104 16.94 -4.03 20.71
C GLY A 104 16.08 -3.68 19.50
N TRP A 105 14.87 -3.16 19.72
CA TRP A 105 13.98 -2.77 18.63
C TRP A 105 14.38 -1.46 17.95
N THR A 106 15.34 -0.71 18.47
CA THR A 106 15.85 0.51 17.82
C THR A 106 17.03 0.18 16.93
N ILE A 107 17.96 -0.64 17.44
CA ILE A 107 19.13 -1.10 16.69
C ILE A 107 18.73 -1.97 15.50
N LEU A 108 17.80 -2.91 15.70
CA LEU A 108 17.42 -3.86 14.65
C LEU A 108 16.88 -3.16 13.37
N PRO A 109 15.87 -2.25 13.43
CA PRO A 109 15.43 -1.49 12.26
C PRO A 109 16.52 -0.59 11.68
N ALA A 110 17.36 0.02 12.52
CA ALA A 110 18.46 0.86 12.04
C ALA A 110 19.46 0.05 11.19
N LEU A 111 19.82 -1.16 11.62
CA LEU A 111 20.71 -2.06 10.86
C LEU A 111 20.07 -2.54 9.56
N ILE A 112 18.77 -2.87 9.57
CA ILE A 112 18.03 -3.25 8.36
C ILE A 112 18.08 -2.11 7.33
N LEU A 113 17.78 -0.87 7.76
CA LEU A 113 17.82 0.30 6.90
C LEU A 113 19.24 0.60 6.40
N ALA A 114 20.26 0.46 7.26
CA ALA A 114 21.65 0.63 6.85
C ALA A 114 22.06 -0.35 5.75
N GLY A 115 21.67 -1.62 5.85
CA GLY A 115 21.92 -2.62 4.80
C GLY A 115 21.22 -2.29 3.47
N ILE A 116 19.96 -1.86 3.54
CA ILE A 116 19.20 -1.42 2.36
C ILE A 116 19.85 -0.18 1.71
N ALA A 117 20.32 0.76 2.53
CA ALA A 117 20.98 1.98 2.06
C ALA A 117 22.24 1.67 1.26
N VAL A 118 23.06 0.70 1.70
CA VAL A 118 24.25 0.26 0.95
C VAL A 118 23.87 -0.22 -0.46
N GLY A 119 22.89 -1.12 -0.57
CA GLY A 119 22.43 -1.61 -1.89
C GLY A 119 21.86 -0.49 -2.78
N THR A 120 21.18 0.48 -2.16
CA THR A 120 20.61 1.63 -2.86
C THR A 120 21.69 2.54 -3.45
N VAL A 121 22.69 2.91 -2.64
CA VAL A 121 23.79 3.78 -3.09
C VAL A 121 24.58 3.10 -4.20
N MET A 122 24.88 1.81 -4.07
CA MET A 122 25.61 1.04 -5.10
C MET A 122 24.82 0.84 -6.40
N THR A 123 23.50 1.01 -6.38
CA THR A 123 22.65 0.91 -7.60
C THR A 123 22.61 2.25 -8.37
N ILE A 124 22.83 3.36 -7.67
CA ILE A 124 22.76 4.72 -8.24
C ILE A 124 24.10 5.16 -8.85
N ILE A 125 25.21 4.73 -8.26
CA ILE A 125 26.58 5.03 -8.70
C ILE A 125 26.99 4.08 -9.83
#